data_AF-A0A7M3DRN3-F1
#
_entry.id   AF-A0A7M3DRN3-F1
#
_cell.length_a   1.000
_cell.length_b   1.000
_cell.length_c   1.000
_cell.angle_alpha   90.00
_cell.angle_beta   90.00
_cell.angle_gamma   90.00
#
_symmetry.space_group_name_H-M   'P 1'
#
loop_
_entity.id
_entity.type
_entity.pdbx_description
1 polymer ?
#
loop_
_entity_poly.entity_id
_entity_poly.type
_entity_poly.pdbx_seq_one_letter_code
_entity_poly.pdbx_strand_id
1 'polypeptide(L)'
;MLEQTEQDAPSPWHEGELAIQRSVGVVERMDGPGRNFVRKAMPEQHRAFFPMLPFVVLGAVDAKGDVWATIRAERPGFMASPEPEVLEVGLPRDPADPADAGMDDGDAIAMLGIQLETRRRNRLNGVIRRTDAKGFDVRVGQSFGNCPQYIQPRSAAFVRDPDMPTATQPLHSGQLDDRALGMVEGADTFFVASYVDRANGERQVDVSHRGGNAGFVRVGADSVLTIPDFAGNRFFNTLGNILVNSKAGLVFVDFETGDMLQMTGNAEVLLDSPDIATFQGAERLWRFTPEEIVLRPDALPLRWRKESVDLLRRSRG
;
A
#
# COMPACT_ATOMS: atom_id res chain seq x y z
N MET A 1 -30.16 32.53 0.08
CA MET A 1 -29.02 31.71 0.53
C MET A 1 -29.24 30.36 -0.14
N LEU A 2 -28.61 30.13 -1.30
CA LEU A 2 -28.85 28.93 -2.10
C LEU A 2 -28.21 27.75 -1.39
N GLU A 3 -29.02 26.74 -1.05
CA GLU A 3 -28.54 25.45 -0.55
C GLU A 3 -27.66 24.82 -1.63
N GLN A 4 -26.37 24.63 -1.34
CA GLN A 4 -25.48 23.85 -2.20
C GLN A 4 -26.00 22.42 -2.22
N THR A 5 -26.38 21.94 -3.41
CA THR A 5 -26.69 20.52 -3.59
C THR A 5 -25.40 19.70 -3.52
N GLU A 6 -25.46 18.43 -3.13
CA GLU A 6 -24.30 17.51 -3.09
C GLU A 6 -23.50 17.45 -4.41
N GLN A 7 -24.10 17.89 -5.53
CA GLN A 7 -23.49 17.99 -6.85
C GLN A 7 -22.54 19.20 -7.02
N ASP A 8 -22.66 20.26 -6.21
CA ASP A 8 -21.82 21.46 -6.29
C ASP A 8 -20.51 21.32 -5.49
N ALA A 9 -20.35 20.25 -4.70
CA ALA A 9 -19.12 20.00 -3.98
C ALA A 9 -18.00 19.52 -4.94
N PRO A 10 -16.76 19.99 -4.79
CA PRO A 10 -15.64 19.59 -5.64
C PRO A 10 -15.48 18.06 -5.67
N SER A 11 -15.07 17.54 -6.84
CA SER A 11 -14.92 16.09 -7.03
C SER A 11 -14.01 15.48 -5.96
N PRO A 12 -14.35 14.29 -5.41
CA PRO A 12 -13.48 13.61 -4.45
C PRO A 12 -12.15 13.16 -5.07
N TRP A 13 -12.13 13.04 -6.40
CA TRP A 13 -10.97 12.60 -7.18
C TRP A 13 -10.01 13.76 -7.45
N HIS A 14 -8.71 13.48 -7.46
CA HIS A 14 -7.71 14.44 -7.92
C HIS A 14 -7.50 14.36 -9.44
N GLU A 15 -6.75 15.31 -9.99
CA GLU A 15 -6.60 15.47 -11.44
C GLU A 15 -6.02 14.24 -12.16
N GLY A 16 -5.12 13.50 -11.51
CA GLY A 16 -4.52 12.29 -12.05
C GLY A 16 -5.50 11.13 -12.14
N GLU A 17 -6.28 10.90 -11.08
CA GLU A 17 -7.38 9.94 -11.10
C GLU A 17 -8.40 10.29 -12.19
N LEU A 18 -8.80 11.56 -12.28
CA LEU A 18 -9.72 12.05 -13.31
C LEU A 18 -9.14 11.87 -14.72
N ALA A 19 -7.84 12.06 -14.92
CA ALA A 19 -7.20 11.86 -16.21
C ALA A 19 -7.29 10.39 -16.67
N ILE A 20 -7.03 9.44 -15.78
CA ILE A 20 -7.16 8.01 -16.10
C ILE A 20 -8.63 7.65 -16.31
N GLN A 21 -9.53 8.10 -15.44
CA GLN A 21 -10.97 7.86 -15.59
C GLN A 21 -11.51 8.40 -16.91
N ARG A 22 -11.01 9.56 -17.38
CA ARG A 22 -11.32 10.11 -18.71
C ARG A 22 -10.83 9.20 -19.82
N SER A 23 -9.59 8.72 -19.73
CA SER A 23 -8.99 7.84 -20.75
C SER A 23 -9.77 6.53 -20.96
N VAL A 24 -10.47 6.04 -19.91
CA VAL A 24 -11.28 4.81 -19.98
C VAL A 24 -12.79 5.07 -19.98
N GLY A 25 -13.23 6.34 -20.08
CA GLY A 25 -14.64 6.72 -20.23
C GLY A 25 -15.53 6.44 -19.01
N VAL A 26 -15.01 6.54 -17.78
CA VAL A 26 -15.75 6.19 -16.55
C VAL A 26 -15.96 7.33 -15.56
N VAL A 27 -15.53 8.57 -15.87
CA VAL A 27 -15.59 9.73 -14.95
C VAL A 27 -16.98 9.91 -14.32
N GLU A 28 -18.02 10.05 -15.14
CA GLU A 28 -19.40 10.27 -14.65
C GLU A 28 -19.89 9.12 -13.77
N ARG A 29 -19.46 7.89 -14.08
CA ARG A 29 -19.82 6.70 -13.31
C ARG A 29 -19.10 6.63 -11.97
N MET A 30 -17.93 7.25 -11.84
CA MET A 30 -17.08 7.21 -10.65
C MET A 30 -17.34 8.36 -9.67
N ASP A 31 -18.01 9.44 -10.07
CA ASP A 31 -18.29 10.56 -9.15
C ASP A 31 -19.15 10.13 -7.94
N GLY A 32 -20.28 9.44 -8.18
CA GLY A 32 -21.15 8.91 -7.12
C GLY A 32 -20.43 7.94 -6.16
N PRO A 33 -19.75 6.89 -6.65
CA PRO A 33 -18.91 6.03 -5.82
C PRO A 33 -17.84 6.80 -5.03
N GLY A 34 -17.14 7.76 -5.64
CA GLY A 34 -16.12 8.54 -4.95
C GLY A 34 -16.67 9.26 -3.71
N ARG A 35 -17.85 9.89 -3.86
CA ARG A 35 -18.51 10.63 -2.78
C ARG A 35 -19.02 9.73 -1.66
N ASN A 36 -19.47 8.51 -1.99
CA ASN A 36 -20.10 7.60 -1.04
C ASN A 36 -19.14 6.63 -0.33
N PHE A 37 -18.02 6.28 -0.97
CA PHE A 37 -17.09 5.28 -0.46
C PHE A 37 -15.94 5.89 0.34
N VAL A 38 -15.46 7.09 -0.03
CA VAL A 38 -14.33 7.74 0.66
C VAL A 38 -14.86 8.54 1.85
N ARG A 39 -14.60 8.03 3.06
CA ARG A 39 -15.15 8.60 4.31
C ARG A 39 -14.05 9.26 5.15
N LYS A 40 -14.37 10.37 5.81
CA LYS A 40 -13.48 11.03 6.81
C LYS A 40 -13.50 10.38 8.18
N ALA A 41 -14.24 9.29 8.32
CA ALA A 41 -14.37 8.51 9.54
C ALA A 41 -14.38 7.01 9.20
N MET A 42 -13.86 6.19 10.10
CA MET A 42 -13.88 4.74 10.00
C MET A 42 -15.29 4.21 10.31
N PRO A 43 -15.90 3.45 9.39
CA PRO A 43 -17.09 2.67 9.68
C PRO A 43 -16.81 1.63 10.77
N GLU A 44 -17.84 1.25 11.53
CA GLU A 44 -17.70 0.26 12.62
C GLU A 44 -17.03 -1.05 12.18
N GLN A 45 -17.32 -1.51 10.96
CA GLN A 45 -16.68 -2.70 10.41
C GLN A 45 -15.16 -2.54 10.22
N HIS A 46 -14.66 -1.34 9.92
CA HIS A 46 -13.23 -1.07 9.83
C HIS A 46 -12.63 -0.96 11.24
N ARG A 47 -13.32 -0.28 12.15
CA ARG A 47 -12.90 -0.12 13.56
C ARG A 47 -12.74 -1.47 14.26
N ALA A 48 -13.63 -2.42 13.98
CA ALA A 48 -13.52 -3.80 14.45
C ALA A 48 -12.45 -4.64 13.72
N PHE A 49 -12.00 -4.21 12.53
CA PHE A 49 -11.07 -4.98 11.70
C PHE A 49 -9.60 -4.71 12.01
N PHE A 50 -9.20 -3.43 12.07
CA PHE A 50 -7.80 -3.07 12.31
C PHE A 50 -7.21 -3.71 13.59
N PRO A 51 -7.92 -3.77 14.74
CA PRO A 51 -7.41 -4.42 15.95
C PRO A 51 -7.11 -5.91 15.81
N MET A 52 -7.72 -6.60 14.83
CA MET A 52 -7.50 -8.04 14.64
C MET A 52 -6.22 -8.36 13.86
N LEU A 53 -5.62 -7.36 13.21
CA LEU A 53 -4.50 -7.59 12.30
C LEU A 53 -3.19 -7.84 13.08
N PRO A 54 -2.34 -8.78 12.63
CA PRO A 54 -1.01 -8.99 13.18
C PRO A 54 0.07 -8.14 12.50
N PHE A 55 -0.31 -7.35 11.48
CA PHE A 55 0.55 -6.40 10.79
C PHE A 55 -0.26 -5.35 10.05
N VAL A 56 0.41 -4.28 9.63
CA VAL A 56 -0.14 -3.25 8.77
C VAL A 56 0.87 -2.86 7.70
N VAL A 57 0.39 -2.52 6.51
CA VAL A 57 1.22 -1.95 5.45
C VAL A 57 1.09 -0.44 5.50
N LEU A 58 2.22 0.26 5.48
CA LEU A 58 2.28 1.71 5.59
C LEU A 58 2.91 2.32 4.33
N GLY A 59 2.43 3.51 3.96
CA GLY A 59 3.08 4.41 3.01
C GLY A 59 3.43 5.71 3.72
N ALA A 60 4.68 6.14 3.62
CA ALA A 60 5.20 7.35 4.25
C ALA A 60 6.11 8.11 3.28
N VAL A 61 6.23 9.42 3.46
CA VAL A 61 7.08 10.27 2.60
C VAL A 61 8.06 11.01 3.48
N ASP A 62 9.35 10.84 3.21
CA ASP A 62 10.39 11.50 3.98
C ASP A 62 10.54 12.99 3.61
N ALA A 63 11.42 13.69 4.33
CA ALA A 63 11.69 15.10 4.12
C ALA A 63 12.32 15.42 2.75
N LYS A 64 12.88 14.44 2.03
CA LYS A 64 13.40 14.62 0.66
C LYS A 64 12.32 14.47 -0.40
N GLY A 65 11.13 13.99 -0.02
CA GLY A 65 10.04 13.67 -0.93
C GLY A 65 10.11 12.24 -1.47
N ASP A 66 11.02 11.41 -0.93
CA ASP A 66 11.06 9.99 -1.28
C ASP A 66 9.94 9.27 -0.52
N VAL A 67 9.17 8.48 -1.26
CA VAL A 67 8.05 7.72 -0.70
C VAL A 67 8.45 6.28 -0.50
N TRP A 68 8.12 5.75 0.65
CA TRP A 68 8.46 4.39 1.07
C TRP A 68 7.19 3.62 1.38
N ALA A 69 7.15 2.37 0.93
CA ALA A 69 6.21 1.38 1.46
C ALA A 69 6.94 0.51 2.49
N THR A 70 6.25 0.13 3.55
CA THR A 70 6.78 -0.79 4.57
C THR A 70 5.67 -1.68 5.14
N ILE A 71 6.08 -2.75 5.83
CA ILE A 71 5.20 -3.57 6.66
C ILE A 71 5.73 -3.57 8.08
N ARG A 72 4.83 -3.29 9.03
CA ARG A 72 5.12 -3.35 10.46
C ARG A 72 4.19 -4.37 11.10
N ALA A 73 4.76 -5.26 11.89
CA ALA A 73 4.05 -6.35 12.55
C ALA A 73 4.08 -6.17 14.06
N GLU A 74 2.94 -6.42 14.70
CA GLU A 74 2.78 -6.40 16.14
C GLU A 74 1.57 -7.29 16.52
N ARG A 75 1.48 -7.71 17.77
CA ARG A 75 0.39 -8.54 18.28
C ARG A 75 -0.96 -7.84 18.06
N PRO A 76 -2.01 -8.58 17.65
CA PRO A 76 -3.36 -8.03 17.54
C PRO A 76 -3.77 -7.25 18.79
N GLY A 77 -4.41 -6.10 18.58
CA GLY A 77 -4.70 -5.09 19.60
C GLY A 77 -3.77 -3.87 19.54
N PHE A 78 -2.68 -3.91 18.77
CA PHE A 78 -1.78 -2.77 18.60
C PHE A 78 -2.39 -1.60 17.82
N MET A 79 -3.51 -1.82 17.11
CA MET A 79 -4.30 -0.76 16.50
C MET A 79 -5.69 -0.72 17.13
N ALA A 80 -6.18 0.46 17.47
CA ALA A 80 -7.51 0.65 18.05
C ALA A 80 -8.14 1.94 17.54
N SER A 81 -9.47 1.96 17.37
CA SER A 81 -10.19 3.17 16.96
C SER A 81 -11.21 3.54 18.04
N PRO A 82 -10.80 4.26 19.10
CA PRO A 82 -11.71 4.66 20.18
C PRO A 82 -12.81 5.60 19.66
N GLU A 83 -12.47 6.43 18.68
CA GLU A 83 -13.36 7.35 17.97
C GLU A 83 -13.30 7.08 16.46
N PRO A 84 -14.40 7.26 15.70
CA PRO A 84 -14.41 6.99 14.26
C PRO A 84 -13.35 7.76 13.46
N GLU A 85 -12.96 8.95 13.90
CA GLU A 85 -12.01 9.83 13.23
C GLU A 85 -10.55 9.59 13.64
N VAL A 86 -10.30 8.64 14.56
CA VAL A 86 -8.97 8.38 15.13
C VAL A 86 -8.66 6.89 15.11
N LEU A 87 -7.45 6.55 14.66
CA LEU A 87 -6.83 5.24 14.86
C LEU A 87 -5.57 5.39 15.71
N GLU A 88 -5.57 4.85 16.91
CA GLU A 88 -4.38 4.68 17.75
C GLU A 88 -3.53 3.53 17.21
N VAL A 89 -2.21 3.72 17.13
CA VAL A 89 -1.25 2.76 16.58
C VAL A 89 -0.05 2.61 17.52
N GLY A 90 0.00 1.50 18.24
CA GLY A 90 1.10 1.08 19.10
C GLY A 90 2.28 0.50 18.31
N LEU A 91 2.87 1.29 17.42
CA LEU A 91 4.11 0.95 16.72
C LEU A 91 5.23 1.92 17.12
N PRO A 92 6.29 1.44 17.79
CA PRO A 92 7.41 2.30 18.15
C PRO A 92 8.23 2.67 16.92
N ARG A 93 9.12 3.66 17.10
CA ARG A 93 10.12 4.01 16.09
C ARG A 93 10.99 2.82 15.71
N ASP A 94 11.25 2.67 14.42
CA ASP A 94 12.16 1.66 13.87
C ASP A 94 13.22 2.34 12.98
N PRO A 95 14.40 2.68 13.53
CA PRO A 95 15.43 3.39 12.78
C PRO A 95 16.04 2.54 11.64
N ALA A 96 15.77 1.23 11.59
CA ALA A 96 16.20 0.36 10.50
C ALA A 96 15.18 0.34 9.34
N ASP A 97 14.01 0.94 9.50
CA ASP A 97 13.00 1.09 8.46
C ASP A 97 13.16 2.44 7.75
N PRO A 98 13.45 2.47 6.44
CA PRO A 98 13.59 3.74 5.71
C PRO A 98 12.29 4.56 5.71
N ALA A 99 11.12 3.94 5.88
CA ALA A 99 9.85 4.65 5.94
C ALA A 99 9.65 5.46 7.24
N ASP A 100 10.38 5.13 8.32
CA ASP A 100 10.19 5.76 9.63
C ASP A 100 10.50 7.27 9.60
N ALA A 101 11.42 7.69 8.71
CA ALA A 101 11.78 9.09 8.49
C ALA A 101 10.66 9.96 7.91
N GLY A 102 9.55 9.36 7.45
CA GLY A 102 8.35 10.06 6.99
C GLY A 102 7.14 9.84 7.90
N MET A 103 7.39 9.52 9.18
CA MET A 103 6.35 9.23 10.18
C MET A 103 6.41 10.13 11.41
N ASP A 104 6.81 11.39 11.22
CA ASP A 104 6.83 12.44 12.25
C ASP A 104 5.42 13.00 12.54
N ASP A 105 5.31 13.80 13.61
CA ASP A 105 4.06 14.49 13.95
C ASP A 105 3.67 15.46 12.82
N GLY A 106 2.44 15.36 12.35
CA GLY A 106 1.92 16.17 11.23
C GLY A 106 2.16 15.58 9.84
N ASP A 107 2.94 14.50 9.71
CA ASP A 107 3.15 13.86 8.42
C ASP A 107 1.89 13.15 7.92
N ALA A 108 1.71 13.14 6.60
CA ALA A 108 0.68 12.35 5.96
C ALA A 108 1.11 10.88 5.88
N ILE A 109 0.19 9.96 6.16
CA ILE A 109 0.43 8.52 6.15
C ILE A 109 -0.69 7.79 5.41
N ALA A 110 -0.32 6.72 4.72
CA ALA A 110 -1.26 5.75 4.18
C ALA A 110 -1.14 4.43 4.93
N MET A 111 -2.28 3.78 5.17
CA MET A 111 -2.36 2.48 5.83
C MET A 111 -3.25 1.55 5.02
N LEU A 112 -2.80 0.31 4.88
CA LEU A 112 -3.60 -0.78 4.34
C LEU A 112 -3.63 -1.89 5.39
N GLY A 113 -4.78 -2.01 6.03
CA GLY A 113 -5.11 -3.20 6.80
C GLY A 113 -5.51 -4.32 5.84
N ILE A 114 -4.79 -5.43 5.85
CA ILE A 114 -5.04 -6.56 4.96
C ILE A 114 -4.94 -7.88 5.70
N GLN A 115 -5.97 -8.71 5.56
CA GLN A 115 -6.01 -10.08 6.04
C GLN A 115 -5.94 -11.00 4.83
N LEU A 116 -4.79 -11.64 4.65
CA LEU A 116 -4.48 -12.40 3.43
C LEU A 116 -5.34 -13.68 3.35
N GLU A 117 -5.60 -14.31 4.49
CA GLU A 117 -6.41 -15.52 4.66
C GLU A 117 -7.83 -15.34 4.08
N THR A 118 -8.50 -14.26 4.47
CA THR A 118 -9.88 -13.96 4.07
C THR A 118 -9.96 -13.07 2.84
N ARG A 119 -8.81 -12.62 2.32
CA ARG A 119 -8.68 -11.60 1.27
C ARG A 119 -9.38 -10.28 1.59
N ARG A 120 -9.57 -9.97 2.87
CA ARG A 120 -10.18 -8.71 3.31
C ARG A 120 -9.13 -7.62 3.34
N ARG A 121 -9.42 -6.45 2.77
CA ARG A 121 -8.56 -5.26 2.87
C ARG A 121 -9.36 -3.97 3.03
N ASN A 122 -8.89 -3.13 3.94
CA ASN A 122 -9.42 -1.79 4.19
C ASN A 122 -8.28 -0.78 4.17
N ARG A 123 -8.48 0.33 3.48
CA ARG A 123 -7.56 1.46 3.46
C ARG A 123 -7.94 2.48 4.53
N LEU A 124 -6.90 3.12 5.06
CA LEU A 124 -7.00 4.30 5.90
C LEU A 124 -5.83 5.23 5.59
N ASN A 125 -6.10 6.43 5.09
CA ASN A 125 -5.11 7.47 4.90
C ASN A 125 -5.42 8.61 5.87
N GLY A 126 -4.40 9.31 6.35
CA GLY A 126 -4.60 10.36 7.34
C GLY A 126 -3.34 11.13 7.67
N VAL A 127 -3.39 11.82 8.80
CA VAL A 127 -2.29 12.62 9.34
C VAL A 127 -1.88 12.07 10.68
N ILE A 128 -0.58 11.88 10.86
CA ILE A 128 0.01 11.39 12.11
C ILE A 128 -0.11 12.45 13.19
N ARG A 129 -0.49 12.01 14.38
CA ARG A 129 -0.28 12.73 15.63
C ARG A 129 0.66 11.90 16.51
N ARG A 130 1.86 12.41 16.77
CA ARG A 130 2.90 11.70 17.53
C ARG A 130 3.43 12.59 18.64
N THR A 131 3.40 12.09 19.87
CA THR A 131 3.94 12.79 21.04
C THR A 131 5.17 12.11 21.64
N ASP A 132 5.39 10.83 21.35
CA ASP A 132 6.54 10.07 21.82
C ASP A 132 7.00 8.99 20.81
N ALA A 133 7.98 8.17 21.22
CA ALA A 133 8.58 7.13 20.38
C ALA A 133 7.86 5.76 20.47
N LYS A 134 6.81 5.61 21.29
CA LYS A 134 6.14 4.33 21.55
C LYS A 134 5.03 4.01 20.55
N GLY A 135 4.41 5.04 19.99
CA GLY A 135 3.28 4.91 19.08
C GLY A 135 2.90 6.25 18.46
N PHE A 136 1.80 6.24 17.73
CA PHE A 136 1.21 7.43 17.15
C PHE A 136 -0.29 7.21 16.90
N ASP A 137 -1.03 8.30 16.79
CA ASP A 137 -2.42 8.28 16.33
C ASP A 137 -2.47 8.71 14.87
N VAL A 138 -3.51 8.29 14.17
CA VAL A 138 -3.83 8.75 12.83
C VAL A 138 -5.19 9.40 12.85
N ARG A 139 -5.20 10.72 12.58
CA ARG A 139 -6.44 11.43 12.29
C ARG A 139 -6.89 11.05 10.88
N VAL A 140 -8.02 10.39 10.79
CA VAL A 140 -8.53 9.80 9.55
C VAL A 140 -8.86 10.90 8.54
N GLY A 141 -8.21 10.83 7.38
CA GLY A 141 -8.56 11.63 6.21
C GLY A 141 -9.52 10.88 5.29
N GLN A 142 -9.20 9.61 5.02
CA GLN A 142 -9.96 8.74 4.12
C GLN A 142 -9.97 7.31 4.64
N SER A 143 -11.13 6.65 4.71
CA SER A 143 -11.24 5.22 4.96
C SER A 143 -12.28 4.54 4.07
N PHE A 144 -11.89 3.44 3.43
CA PHE A 144 -12.74 2.68 2.52
C PHE A 144 -12.26 1.23 2.35
N GLY A 145 -13.16 0.34 1.97
CA GLY A 145 -12.82 -1.05 1.61
C GLY A 145 -12.42 -1.16 0.14
N ASN A 146 -11.53 -2.10 -0.18
CA ASN A 146 -11.13 -2.37 -1.57
C ASN A 146 -11.49 -3.81 -1.97
N CYS A 147 -11.67 -4.03 -3.28
CA CYS A 147 -12.01 -5.34 -3.86
C CYS A 147 -10.99 -6.43 -3.45
N PRO A 148 -11.39 -7.68 -3.13
CA PRO A 148 -10.47 -8.74 -2.68
C PRO A 148 -9.63 -9.39 -3.80
N GLN A 149 -9.75 -8.92 -5.05
CA GLN A 149 -9.09 -9.51 -6.21
C GLN A 149 -7.56 -9.59 -6.07
N TYR A 150 -7.00 -10.67 -6.60
CA TYR A 150 -5.56 -10.97 -6.68
C TYR A 150 -4.82 -11.14 -5.34
N ILE A 151 -5.51 -11.12 -4.20
CA ILE A 151 -4.90 -11.45 -2.90
C ILE A 151 -4.70 -12.96 -2.82
N GLN A 152 -3.45 -13.39 -2.66
CA GLN A 152 -3.11 -14.80 -2.49
C GLN A 152 -3.33 -15.22 -1.03
N PRO A 153 -4.22 -16.20 -0.74
CA PRO A 153 -4.48 -16.65 0.62
C PRO A 153 -3.27 -17.28 1.27
N ARG A 154 -2.94 -16.80 2.47
CA ARG A 154 -1.85 -17.30 3.27
C ARG A 154 -2.09 -16.98 4.74
N SER A 155 -1.77 -17.90 5.63
CA SER A 155 -1.97 -17.76 7.07
C SER A 155 -0.69 -17.31 7.76
N ALA A 156 -0.77 -16.25 8.56
CA ALA A 156 0.37 -15.70 9.31
C ALA A 156 0.62 -16.43 10.64
N ALA A 157 1.88 -16.60 11.02
CA ALA A 157 2.28 -17.05 12.35
C ALA A 157 3.52 -16.28 12.83
N PHE A 158 3.54 -15.88 14.11
CA PHE A 158 4.73 -15.31 14.73
C PHE A 158 5.78 -16.42 14.96
N VAL A 159 6.99 -16.19 14.47
CA VAL A 159 8.17 -17.04 14.71
C VAL A 159 9.20 -16.37 15.61
N ARG A 160 9.05 -15.05 15.81
CA ARG A 160 9.84 -14.21 16.72
C ARG A 160 8.88 -13.30 17.49
N ASP A 161 9.28 -12.91 18.70
CA ASP A 161 8.56 -11.89 19.48
C ASP A 161 8.71 -10.54 18.76
N PRO A 162 7.62 -9.84 18.39
CA PRO A 162 7.73 -8.56 17.70
C PRO A 162 8.46 -7.48 18.54
N ASP A 163 8.45 -7.58 19.87
CA ASP A 163 9.23 -6.72 20.79
C ASP A 163 10.75 -6.97 20.73
N MET A 164 11.20 -8.02 20.03
CA MET A 164 12.61 -8.36 19.85
C MET A 164 13.00 -8.17 18.38
N PRO A 165 13.43 -6.97 17.94
CA PRO A 165 13.85 -6.73 16.56
C PRO A 165 14.94 -7.68 16.08
N THR A 166 15.05 -7.85 14.76
CA THR A 166 16.18 -8.57 14.17
C THR A 166 17.49 -7.86 14.50
N ALA A 167 18.53 -8.64 14.80
CA ALA A 167 19.88 -8.10 14.96
C ALA A 167 20.57 -7.83 13.62
N THR A 168 19.98 -8.30 12.51
CA THR A 168 20.54 -8.14 11.17
C THR A 168 20.33 -6.72 10.68
N GLN A 169 21.42 -6.07 10.27
CA GLN A 169 21.37 -4.71 9.77
C GLN A 169 20.78 -4.66 8.35
N PRO A 170 20.05 -3.57 8.00
CA PRO A 170 19.66 -3.30 6.63
C PRO A 170 20.87 -3.21 5.69
N LEU A 171 20.68 -3.69 4.46
CA LEU A 171 21.66 -3.62 3.39
C LEU A 171 21.16 -2.61 2.36
N HIS A 172 21.93 -1.53 2.17
CA HIS A 172 21.61 -0.48 1.22
C HIS A 172 22.34 -0.71 -0.10
N SER A 173 21.62 -0.57 -1.20
CA SER A 173 22.15 -0.72 -2.56
C SER A 173 21.51 0.33 -3.48
N GLY A 174 22.26 0.73 -4.52
CA GLY A 174 21.72 1.51 -5.65
C GLY A 174 21.34 0.65 -6.85
N GLN A 175 21.50 -0.68 -6.75
CA GLN A 175 21.22 -1.64 -7.83
C GLN A 175 20.54 -2.90 -7.30
N LEU A 176 19.73 -3.54 -8.15
CA LEU A 176 19.12 -4.84 -7.86
C LEU A 176 20.18 -5.94 -7.96
N ASP A 177 20.65 -6.44 -6.83
CA ASP A 177 21.51 -7.63 -6.78
C ASP A 177 20.70 -8.92 -7.02
N ASP A 178 21.38 -10.06 -7.13
CA ASP A 178 20.75 -11.36 -7.40
C ASP A 178 19.67 -11.72 -6.37
N ARG A 179 19.84 -11.31 -5.10
CA ARG A 179 18.86 -11.60 -4.05
C ARG A 179 17.63 -10.71 -4.19
N ALA A 180 17.82 -9.42 -4.45
CA ALA A 180 16.74 -8.49 -4.73
C ALA A 180 15.95 -8.89 -5.99
N LEU A 181 16.66 -9.27 -7.06
CA LEU A 181 16.06 -9.79 -8.29
C LEU A 181 15.21 -11.03 -8.00
N GLY A 182 15.76 -12.01 -7.28
CA GLY A 182 15.04 -13.22 -6.90
C GLY A 182 13.77 -12.94 -6.08
N MET A 183 13.81 -11.96 -5.17
CA MET A 183 12.63 -11.54 -4.41
C MET A 183 11.55 -10.91 -5.30
N VAL A 184 11.94 -10.07 -6.27
CA VAL A 184 11.00 -9.43 -7.19
C VAL A 184 10.39 -10.46 -8.15
N GLU A 185 11.21 -11.29 -8.79
CA GLU A 185 10.76 -12.28 -9.77
C GLU A 185 9.93 -13.40 -9.12
N GLY A 186 10.27 -13.80 -7.89
CA GLY A 186 9.55 -14.79 -7.11
C GLY A 186 8.23 -14.28 -6.49
N ALA A 187 8.02 -12.96 -6.45
CA ALA A 187 6.88 -12.38 -5.77
C ALA A 187 5.55 -12.62 -6.53
N ASP A 188 4.56 -13.12 -5.80
CA ASP A 188 3.15 -13.12 -6.21
C ASP A 188 2.37 -11.95 -5.60
N THR A 189 3.02 -11.14 -4.76
CA THR A 189 2.46 -10.00 -4.05
C THR A 189 3.55 -8.99 -3.70
N PHE A 190 3.24 -7.71 -3.87
CA PHE A 190 4.01 -6.60 -3.30
C PHE A 190 3.07 -5.44 -2.94
N PHE A 191 3.60 -4.42 -2.27
CA PHE A 191 2.84 -3.21 -1.95
C PHE A 191 3.53 -1.98 -2.52
N VAL A 192 2.73 -1.00 -2.95
CA VAL A 192 3.19 0.26 -3.54
C VAL A 192 2.60 1.43 -2.78
N ALA A 193 3.46 2.36 -2.38
CA ALA A 193 3.13 3.67 -1.89
C ALA A 193 3.36 4.72 -2.98
N SER A 194 2.54 5.76 -2.98
CA SER A 194 2.60 6.91 -3.90
C SER A 194 1.92 8.10 -3.23
N TYR A 195 2.14 9.32 -3.69
CA TYR A 195 1.47 10.48 -3.09
C TYR A 195 1.29 11.63 -4.08
N VAL A 196 0.38 12.53 -3.72
CA VAL A 196 0.24 13.84 -4.37
C VAL A 196 0.15 14.94 -3.33
N ASP A 197 0.64 16.12 -3.67
CA ASP A 197 0.40 17.34 -2.92
C ASP A 197 -0.76 18.08 -3.58
N ARG A 198 -1.83 18.29 -2.82
CA ARG A 198 -3.04 18.98 -3.29
C ARG A 198 -2.79 20.49 -3.37
N ALA A 199 -3.60 21.19 -4.17
CA ALA A 199 -3.51 22.65 -4.32
C ALA A 199 -3.70 23.43 -3.00
N ASN A 200 -4.33 22.83 -1.98
CA ASN A 200 -4.48 23.40 -0.64
C ASN A 200 -3.25 23.14 0.26
N GLY A 201 -2.16 22.55 -0.26
CA GLY A 201 -0.94 22.20 0.47
C GLY A 201 -1.03 20.88 1.24
N GLU A 202 -2.15 20.15 1.15
CA GLU A 202 -2.32 18.86 1.84
C GLU A 202 -1.66 17.72 1.04
N ARG A 203 -0.74 17.00 1.69
CA ARG A 203 -0.19 15.76 1.14
C ARG A 203 -1.16 14.61 1.32
N GLN A 204 -1.44 13.89 0.25
CA GLN A 204 -2.25 12.68 0.26
C GLN A 204 -1.40 11.49 -0.18
N VAL A 205 -1.09 10.63 0.79
CA VAL A 205 -0.35 9.39 0.56
C VAL A 205 -1.34 8.25 0.32
N ASP A 206 -0.99 7.33 -0.57
CA ASP A 206 -1.70 6.09 -0.84
C ASP A 206 -0.77 4.90 -0.65
N VAL A 207 -1.30 3.78 -0.14
CA VAL A 207 -0.62 2.48 -0.16
C VAL A 207 -1.57 1.39 -0.64
N SER A 208 -1.07 0.55 -1.56
CA SER A 208 -1.88 -0.38 -2.35
C SER A 208 -1.21 -1.74 -2.47
N HIS A 209 -2.00 -2.80 -2.38
CA HIS A 209 -1.56 -4.17 -2.70
C HIS A 209 -1.60 -4.42 -4.21
N ARG A 210 -0.54 -5.04 -4.73
CA ARG A 210 -0.43 -5.56 -6.10
C ARG A 210 -0.17 -7.06 -6.02
N GLY A 211 -0.97 -7.84 -6.74
CA GLY A 211 -0.84 -9.29 -6.74
C GLY A 211 -1.07 -9.88 -8.12
N GLY A 212 -0.48 -11.04 -8.35
CA GLY A 212 -0.52 -11.79 -9.59
C GLY A 212 0.00 -13.20 -9.39
N ASN A 213 0.33 -13.89 -10.48
CA ASN A 213 1.16 -15.09 -10.40
C ASN A 213 2.62 -14.66 -10.15
N ALA A 214 3.43 -15.53 -9.53
CA ALA A 214 4.87 -15.28 -9.44
C ALA A 214 5.44 -14.95 -10.83
N GLY A 215 6.32 -13.94 -10.89
CA GLY A 215 6.86 -13.40 -12.14
C GLY A 215 5.95 -12.41 -12.88
N PHE A 216 4.86 -11.92 -12.27
CA PHE A 216 4.01 -10.89 -12.90
C PHE A 216 4.70 -9.52 -13.01
N VAL A 217 5.73 -9.27 -12.21
CA VAL A 217 6.64 -8.12 -12.37
C VAL A 217 7.79 -8.55 -13.27
N ARG A 218 7.99 -7.87 -14.38
CA ARG A 218 9.15 -8.10 -15.26
C ARG A 218 10.26 -7.14 -14.91
N VAL A 219 11.48 -7.64 -14.80
CA VAL A 219 12.68 -6.81 -14.62
C VAL A 219 13.39 -6.66 -15.95
N GLY A 220 13.59 -5.42 -16.39
CA GLY A 220 14.38 -5.09 -17.58
C GLY A 220 15.88 -5.23 -17.32
N ALA A 221 16.68 -5.31 -18.39
CA ALA A 221 18.15 -5.32 -18.29
C ALA A 221 18.73 -4.03 -17.69
N ASP A 222 17.95 -2.95 -17.71
CA ASP A 222 18.20 -1.65 -17.08
C ASP A 222 17.72 -1.57 -15.62
N SER A 223 17.30 -2.69 -15.02
CA SER A 223 16.70 -2.78 -13.69
C SER A 223 15.35 -2.06 -13.54
N VAL A 224 14.70 -1.67 -14.65
CA VAL A 224 13.36 -1.10 -14.63
C VAL A 224 12.33 -2.20 -14.47
N LEU A 225 11.45 -2.05 -13.48
CA LEU A 225 10.35 -2.96 -13.23
C LEU A 225 9.17 -2.57 -14.13
N THR A 226 8.59 -3.53 -14.83
CA THR A 226 7.33 -3.37 -15.58
C THR A 226 6.23 -4.16 -14.90
N ILE A 227 5.16 -3.47 -14.50
CA ILE A 227 4.07 -4.02 -13.71
C ILE A 227 2.75 -3.92 -14.48
N PRO A 228 1.99 -5.02 -14.62
CA PRO A 228 0.63 -4.98 -15.15
C PRO A 228 -0.34 -4.37 -14.15
N ASP A 229 -1.21 -3.48 -14.64
CA ASP A 229 -2.39 -3.08 -13.89
C ASP A 229 -3.62 -3.83 -14.41
N PHE A 230 -4.17 -4.67 -13.54
CA PHE A 230 -5.37 -5.46 -13.80
C PHE A 230 -6.64 -4.69 -13.44
N ALA A 231 -7.77 -5.15 -13.95
CA ALA A 231 -9.09 -4.60 -13.63
C ALA A 231 -9.31 -4.52 -12.11
N GLY A 232 -9.68 -3.33 -11.63
CA GLY A 232 -9.91 -3.04 -10.21
C GLY A 232 -11.17 -2.21 -9.97
N ASN A 233 -11.19 -1.46 -8.86
CA ASN A 233 -12.32 -0.59 -8.50
C ASN A 233 -12.40 0.72 -9.32
N ARG A 234 -11.48 0.93 -10.28
CA ARG A 234 -11.39 2.13 -11.13
C ARG A 234 -11.24 3.45 -10.39
N PHE A 235 -10.82 3.42 -9.12
CA PHE A 235 -10.48 4.64 -8.37
C PHE A 235 -9.16 5.23 -8.84
N PHE A 236 -8.23 4.36 -9.26
CA PHE A 236 -6.91 4.70 -9.77
C PHE A 236 -6.04 5.49 -8.79
N ASN A 237 -6.21 5.34 -7.46
CA ASN A 237 -5.43 6.12 -6.47
C ASN A 237 -3.91 6.09 -6.72
N THR A 238 -3.32 4.90 -6.87
CA THR A 238 -1.87 4.80 -7.14
C THR A 238 -1.48 5.38 -8.50
N LEU A 239 -2.19 5.03 -9.57
CA LEU A 239 -1.77 5.42 -10.92
C LEU A 239 -2.08 6.88 -11.21
N GLY A 240 -3.17 7.40 -10.63
CA GLY A 240 -3.50 8.80 -10.63
C GLY A 240 -2.42 9.59 -9.91
N ASN A 241 -1.96 9.14 -8.73
CA ASN A 241 -0.82 9.74 -8.06
C ASN A 241 0.42 9.75 -8.97
N ILE A 242 0.79 8.59 -9.55
CA ILE A 242 1.97 8.46 -10.42
C ILE A 242 1.91 9.39 -11.64
N LEU A 243 0.73 9.64 -12.21
CA LEU A 243 0.57 10.56 -13.34
C LEU A 243 0.87 12.02 -13.00
N VAL A 244 0.67 12.42 -11.74
CA VAL A 244 0.87 13.80 -11.29
C VAL A 244 2.21 13.97 -10.57
N ASN A 245 2.68 12.91 -9.92
CA ASN A 245 3.92 12.84 -9.19
C ASN A 245 4.56 11.47 -9.41
N SER A 246 5.71 11.44 -10.09
CA SER A 246 6.38 10.18 -10.45
C SER A 246 6.90 9.39 -9.24
N LYS A 247 6.96 9.96 -8.04
CA LYS A 247 7.55 9.28 -6.88
C LYS A 247 6.69 8.08 -6.43
N ALA A 248 7.35 6.93 -6.29
CA ALA A 248 6.74 5.69 -5.81
C ALA A 248 7.69 4.91 -4.89
N GLY A 249 7.10 4.14 -3.98
CA GLY A 249 7.81 3.32 -3.01
C GLY A 249 7.28 1.91 -3.04
N LEU A 250 8.13 0.90 -3.19
CA LEU A 250 7.73 -0.50 -3.26
C LEU A 250 8.24 -1.28 -2.06
N VAL A 251 7.45 -2.24 -1.58
CA VAL A 251 7.93 -3.27 -0.65
C VAL A 251 7.53 -4.65 -1.14
N PHE A 252 8.54 -5.49 -1.37
CA PHE A 252 8.42 -6.91 -1.63
C PHE A 252 8.74 -7.68 -0.35
N VAL A 253 8.03 -8.78 -0.13
CA VAL A 253 8.18 -9.59 1.08
C VAL A 253 8.42 -11.03 0.68
N ASP A 254 9.49 -11.61 1.20
CA ASP A 254 9.62 -13.06 1.25
C ASP A 254 8.84 -13.57 2.46
N PHE A 255 7.69 -14.15 2.18
CA PHE A 255 6.74 -14.64 3.18
C PHE A 255 7.27 -15.84 3.98
N GLU A 256 8.27 -16.56 3.48
CA GLU A 256 8.88 -17.73 4.13
C GLU A 256 10.06 -17.37 5.03
N THR A 257 10.77 -16.29 4.71
CA THR A 257 11.96 -15.84 5.46
C THR A 257 11.72 -14.59 6.30
N GLY A 258 10.66 -13.82 6.03
CA GLY A 258 10.38 -12.54 6.69
C GLY A 258 11.27 -11.40 6.19
N ASP A 259 12.03 -11.61 5.11
CA ASP A 259 12.83 -10.58 4.47
C ASP A 259 11.93 -9.53 3.80
N MET A 260 12.32 -8.27 3.90
CA MET A 260 11.68 -7.18 3.17
C MET A 260 12.68 -6.51 2.22
N LEU A 261 12.28 -6.31 0.97
CA LEU A 261 12.98 -5.51 0.00
C LEU A 261 12.17 -4.23 -0.23
N GLN A 262 12.67 -3.12 0.32
CA GLN A 262 12.06 -1.80 0.21
C GLN A 262 12.80 -0.98 -0.84
N MET A 263 12.07 -0.27 -1.68
CA MET A 263 12.64 0.58 -2.73
C MET A 263 11.90 1.91 -2.80
N THR A 264 12.62 2.99 -3.08
CA THR A 264 12.03 4.26 -3.52
C THR A 264 12.59 4.64 -4.88
N GLY A 265 11.82 5.40 -5.66
CA GLY A 265 12.25 5.83 -6.98
C GLY A 265 11.12 6.47 -7.79
N ASN A 266 11.26 6.41 -9.11
CA ASN A 266 10.30 7.01 -10.04
C ASN A 266 9.45 5.94 -10.73
N ALA A 267 8.19 6.29 -10.99
CA ALA A 267 7.24 5.50 -11.73
C ALA A 267 6.58 6.32 -12.84
N GLU A 268 6.11 5.62 -13.87
CA GLU A 268 5.37 6.20 -14.98
C GLU A 268 4.26 5.26 -15.44
N VAL A 269 3.11 5.81 -15.81
CA VAL A 269 1.97 5.03 -16.31
C VAL A 269 2.01 4.98 -17.83
N LEU A 270 1.97 3.77 -18.38
CA LEU A 270 1.86 3.52 -19.81
C LEU A 270 0.40 3.23 -20.16
N LEU A 271 -0.32 4.26 -20.62
CA LEU A 271 -1.74 4.18 -20.96
C LEU A 271 -2.00 3.50 -22.31
N ASP A 272 -1.06 3.63 -23.25
CA ASP A 272 -1.12 3.03 -24.58
C ASP A 272 0.26 2.48 -24.93
N SER A 273 0.45 1.17 -24.73
CA SER A 273 1.71 0.48 -25.05
C SER A 273 1.40 -0.86 -25.72
N PRO A 274 2.10 -1.21 -26.83
CA PRO A 274 1.95 -2.52 -27.45
C PRO A 274 2.32 -3.66 -26.49
N ASP A 275 3.16 -3.39 -25.49
CA ASP A 275 3.59 -4.38 -24.51
C ASP A 275 2.47 -4.83 -23.58
N ILE A 276 1.36 -4.08 -23.48
CA ILE A 276 0.19 -4.49 -22.69
C ILE A 276 -0.31 -5.87 -23.16
N ALA A 277 -0.29 -6.13 -24.47
CA ALA A 277 -0.71 -7.41 -25.06
C ALA A 277 0.14 -8.60 -24.60
N THR A 278 1.34 -8.35 -24.07
CA THR A 278 2.23 -9.38 -23.55
C THR A 278 1.87 -9.83 -22.13
N PHE A 279 0.96 -9.12 -21.45
CA PHE A 279 0.47 -9.46 -20.11
C PHE A 279 -1.01 -9.84 -20.18
N GLN A 280 -1.32 -11.13 -20.00
CA GLN A 280 -2.70 -11.60 -20.07
C GLN A 280 -3.59 -10.91 -19.02
N GLY A 281 -4.61 -10.20 -19.49
CA GLY A 281 -5.59 -9.51 -18.64
C GLY A 281 -5.16 -8.16 -18.09
N ALA A 282 -3.95 -7.68 -18.42
CA ALA A 282 -3.55 -6.32 -18.09
C ALA A 282 -4.36 -5.31 -18.92
N GLU A 283 -4.85 -4.26 -18.27
CA GLU A 283 -5.51 -3.15 -18.98
C GLU A 283 -4.48 -2.08 -19.36
N ARG A 284 -3.44 -1.92 -18.53
CA ARG A 284 -2.35 -0.94 -18.68
C ARG A 284 -1.07 -1.49 -18.07
N LEU A 285 0.04 -0.81 -18.34
CA LEU A 285 1.31 -1.05 -17.67
C LEU A 285 1.75 0.19 -16.91
N TRP A 286 2.62 0.00 -15.94
CA TRP A 286 3.41 1.09 -15.38
C TRP A 286 4.83 0.58 -15.14
N ARG A 287 5.79 1.50 -15.23
CA ARG A 287 7.20 1.21 -15.00
C ARG A 287 7.64 1.81 -13.68
N PHE A 288 8.63 1.21 -13.05
CA PHE A 288 9.28 1.72 -11.85
C PHE A 288 10.80 1.58 -11.99
N THR A 289 11.50 2.69 -11.79
CA THR A 289 12.96 2.78 -11.79
C THR A 289 13.42 3.00 -10.34
N PRO A 290 14.04 1.99 -9.70
CA PRO A 290 14.54 2.14 -8.33
C PRO A 290 15.70 3.15 -8.29
N GLU A 291 15.69 4.01 -7.25
CA GLU A 291 16.76 4.96 -6.96
C GLU A 291 17.53 4.55 -5.69
N GLU A 292 16.81 4.17 -4.63
CA GLU A 292 17.38 3.57 -3.43
C GLU A 292 16.71 2.23 -3.13
N ILE A 293 17.53 1.24 -2.76
CA ILE A 293 17.10 -0.13 -2.44
C ILE A 293 17.62 -0.48 -1.05
N VAL A 294 16.72 -0.94 -0.18
CA VAL A 294 17.02 -1.37 1.17
C VAL A 294 16.48 -2.78 1.38
N LEU A 295 17.39 -3.75 1.49
CA LEU A 295 17.06 -5.10 1.89
C LEU A 295 17.16 -5.20 3.41
N ARG A 296 16.10 -5.67 4.06
CA ARG A 296 16.02 -5.89 5.51
C ARG A 296 15.80 -7.37 5.77
N PRO A 297 16.87 -8.15 6.01
CA PRO A 297 16.76 -9.58 6.28
C PRO A 297 16.06 -9.87 7.60
N ASP A 298 15.17 -10.86 7.63
CA ASP A 298 14.39 -11.28 8.81
C ASP A 298 13.70 -10.09 9.52
N ALA A 299 13.30 -9.06 8.76
CA ALA A 299 12.72 -7.85 9.33
C ALA A 299 11.40 -8.16 10.03
N LEU A 300 10.56 -8.98 9.38
CA LEU A 300 9.26 -9.36 9.91
C LEU A 300 9.37 -10.51 10.92
N PRO A 301 8.74 -10.40 12.11
CA PRO A 301 8.65 -11.49 13.08
C PRO A 301 7.63 -12.57 12.67
N LEU A 302 6.96 -12.39 11.53
CA LEU A 302 5.92 -13.25 11.00
C LEU A 302 6.44 -14.10 9.85
N ARG A 303 5.88 -15.30 9.69
CA ARG A 303 5.96 -16.15 8.49
C ARG A 303 4.58 -16.51 8.01
N TRP A 304 4.44 -16.65 6.71
CA TRP A 304 3.17 -17.04 6.10
C TRP A 304 3.30 -18.34 5.35
N ARG A 305 2.24 -19.15 5.44
CA ARG A 305 2.12 -20.38 4.66
C ARG A 305 0.96 -20.23 3.69
N LYS A 306 1.17 -20.57 2.43
CA LYS A 306 0.08 -20.63 1.44
C LYS A 306 -0.95 -21.66 1.90
N GLU A 307 -2.22 -21.28 1.88
CA GLU A 307 -3.28 -22.25 2.16
C GLU A 307 -3.45 -23.18 0.96
N SER A 308 -3.39 -24.49 1.19
CA SER A 308 -3.67 -25.48 0.15
C SER A 308 -5.12 -25.35 -0.32
N VAL A 309 -5.34 -25.38 -1.65
CA VAL A 309 -6.65 -25.21 -2.31
C VAL A 309 -7.74 -26.15 -1.76
N ASP A 310 -7.36 -27.31 -1.18
CA ASP A 310 -8.28 -28.29 -0.62
C ASP A 310 -8.98 -27.86 0.68
N LEU A 311 -8.38 -26.95 1.47
CA LEU A 311 -8.98 -26.48 2.73
C LEU A 311 -10.10 -25.46 2.50
N LEU A 312 -10.02 -24.65 1.43
CA LEU A 312 -11.05 -23.68 1.05
C LEU A 312 -12.36 -24.32 0.57
N ARG A 313 -12.33 -25.59 0.14
CA ARG A 313 -13.54 -26.35 -0.23
C ARG A 313 -14.26 -26.95 0.98
N ARG A 314 -13.55 -27.23 2.07
CA ARG A 314 -14.12 -27.87 3.28
C ARG A 314 -14.79 -26.89 4.24
N SER A 315 -14.46 -25.59 4.18
CA SER A 315 -15.11 -24.54 4.99
C SER A 315 -16.38 -23.96 4.38
N ARG A 316 -16.79 -24.43 3.19
CA ARG A 316 -18.05 -24.06 2.51
C ARG A 316 -19.03 -25.24 2.39
N GLY A 317 -18.79 -26.33 3.12
CA GLY A 317 -19.65 -27.51 3.17
C GLY A 317 -20.52 -27.53 4.42
#